data_AF-A0AAD3HPP6-F1
#
_entry.id   AF-A0AAD3HPP6-F1
#
_cell.length_a   1.000
_cell.length_b   1.000
_cell.length_c   1.000
_cell.angle_alpha   90.00
_cell.angle_beta   90.00
_cell.angle_gamma   90.00
#
_symmetry.space_group_name_H-M   'P 1'
#
loop_
_entity.id
_entity.type
_entity.pdbx_description
1 polymer ?
#
loop_
_entity_poly.entity_id
_entity_poly.type
_entity_poly.pdbx_seq_one_letter_code
_entity_poly.pdbx_strand_id
1 'polypeptide(L)'
;TELFYTDPHCQAIFRRAVAALVSRDNTVTGVPYVSDPAILGWELANEPRCEGPGGAAVLQEWVSSTADFVRSVDPNHLITVGLEGFYGPSTPDLQEHNPYESAARHGADFAALFEHPSLDFACIHLYPDQWCPLEASKEQLRSFMRSWLRSHARLCGGPSLRKPLVLSEFGKREPTSYHGRDCSYNLDRTEAFREVLDSCMQLAAGGGPLAGVCAWMLAARKY
;
A
#
# COMPACT_ATOMS: atom_id res chain seq x y z
N THR A 1 -8.31 -12.56 11.29
CA THR A 1 -7.02 -11.94 10.90
C THR A 1 -6.24 -11.48 12.11
N GLU A 2 -6.89 -10.93 13.15
CA GLU A 2 -6.23 -10.48 14.40
C GLU A 2 -5.22 -11.46 15.01
N LEU A 3 -5.55 -12.76 15.08
CA LEU A 3 -4.68 -13.78 15.68
C LEU A 3 -3.28 -13.84 15.06
N PHE A 4 -3.14 -13.58 13.75
CA PHE A 4 -1.81 -13.53 13.14
C PHE A 4 -0.94 -12.46 13.82
N TYR A 5 -1.51 -11.29 14.13
CA TYR A 5 -0.82 -10.15 14.71
C TYR A 5 -0.55 -10.31 16.21
N THR A 6 -1.46 -10.94 16.96
CA THR A 6 -1.42 -10.96 18.43
C THR A 6 -0.90 -12.26 19.03
N ASP A 7 -0.98 -13.40 18.33
CA ASP A 7 -0.52 -14.68 18.84
C ASP A 7 1.04 -14.73 18.85
N PRO A 8 1.67 -14.93 20.02
CA PRO A 8 3.14 -14.94 20.12
C PRO A 8 3.80 -16.06 19.30
N HIS A 9 3.11 -17.18 19.09
CA HIS A 9 3.62 -18.28 18.29
C HIS A 9 3.61 -17.93 16.80
N CYS A 10 2.53 -17.32 16.31
CA CYS A 10 2.46 -16.79 14.94
C CYS A 10 3.56 -15.75 14.71
N GLN A 11 3.71 -14.78 15.62
CA GLN A 11 4.74 -13.75 15.52
C GLN A 11 6.16 -14.33 15.55
N ALA A 12 6.42 -15.35 16.37
CA ALA A 12 7.71 -16.01 16.41
C ALA A 12 8.01 -16.78 15.11
N ILE A 13 7.02 -17.45 14.50
CA ILE A 13 7.18 -18.10 13.20
C ILE A 13 7.50 -17.07 12.12
N PHE A 14 6.71 -15.99 12.06
CA PHE A 14 6.88 -14.94 11.06
C PHE A 14 8.27 -14.30 11.14
N ARG A 15 8.72 -13.89 12.34
CA ARG A 15 10.04 -13.27 12.53
C ARG A 15 11.19 -14.23 12.18
N ARG A 16 11.05 -15.53 12.46
CA ARG A 16 12.04 -16.53 12.02
C ARG A 16 12.11 -16.63 10.50
N ALA A 17 10.97 -16.62 9.81
CA ALA A 17 10.93 -16.65 8.35
C ALA A 17 11.58 -15.39 7.75
N VAL A 18 11.26 -14.21 8.29
CA VAL A 18 11.86 -12.93 7.88
C VAL A 18 13.38 -12.94 8.09
N ALA A 19 13.86 -13.32 9.28
CA ALA A 19 15.30 -13.40 9.54
C ALA A 19 16.02 -14.36 8.58
N ALA A 20 15.42 -15.52 8.30
CA ALA A 20 15.98 -16.50 7.37
C ALA A 20 16.04 -15.98 5.93
N LEU A 21 15.06 -15.18 5.49
CA LEU A 21 15.06 -14.56 4.17
C LEU A 21 16.10 -13.43 4.07
N VAL A 22 16.10 -12.51 5.04
CA VAL A 22 16.99 -11.33 5.04
C VAL A 22 18.47 -11.74 5.12
N SER A 23 18.79 -12.76 5.93
CA SER A 23 20.16 -13.28 6.09
C SER A 23 20.58 -14.28 5.00
N ARG A 24 19.74 -14.49 3.97
CA ARG A 24 20.02 -15.46 2.91
C ARG A 24 21.19 -15.01 2.04
N ASP A 25 22.13 -15.92 1.80
CA ASP A 25 23.09 -15.78 0.71
C ASP A 25 22.46 -16.21 -0.62
N ASN A 26 22.56 -15.34 -1.63
CA ASN A 26 22.14 -15.68 -2.98
C ASN A 26 23.05 -16.80 -3.53
N THR A 27 22.49 -17.97 -3.77
CA THR A 27 23.27 -19.13 -4.26
C THR A 27 23.81 -18.97 -5.69
N VAL A 28 23.36 -17.96 -6.43
CA VAL A 28 23.83 -17.66 -7.79
C VAL A 28 24.90 -16.57 -7.79
N THR A 29 24.64 -15.45 -7.13
CA THR A 29 25.57 -14.30 -7.12
C THR A 29 26.59 -14.36 -5.98
N GLY A 30 26.33 -15.18 -4.95
CA GLY A 30 27.10 -15.22 -3.71
C GLY A 30 26.91 -14.00 -2.80
N VAL A 31 26.05 -13.05 -3.19
CA VAL A 31 25.82 -11.82 -2.43
C VAL A 31 24.77 -12.08 -1.33
N PRO A 32 25.05 -11.74 -0.06
CA PRO A 32 24.05 -11.77 1.00
C PRO A 32 22.91 -10.79 0.68
N TYR A 33 21.65 -11.21 0.88
CA TYR A 33 20.49 -10.37 0.58
C TYR A 33 20.53 -9.03 1.33
N VAL A 34 20.99 -9.02 2.58
CA VAL A 34 21.20 -7.79 3.38
C VAL A 34 22.20 -6.79 2.75
N SER A 35 22.99 -7.20 1.75
CA SER A 35 23.96 -6.35 1.05
C SER A 35 23.74 -6.32 -0.47
N ASP A 36 22.62 -6.87 -0.97
CA ASP A 36 22.34 -6.97 -2.40
C ASP A 36 21.57 -5.74 -2.92
N PRO A 37 22.21 -4.80 -3.63
CA PRO A 37 21.55 -3.58 -4.09
C PRO A 37 20.49 -3.84 -5.18
N ALA A 38 20.33 -5.07 -5.65
CA ALA A 38 19.20 -5.45 -6.50
C ALA A 38 17.87 -5.42 -5.73
N ILE A 39 17.89 -5.54 -4.41
CA ILE A 39 16.72 -5.40 -3.54
C ILE A 39 16.56 -3.92 -3.22
N LEU A 40 15.40 -3.33 -3.55
CA LEU A 40 15.11 -1.94 -3.18
C LEU A 40 14.77 -1.81 -1.68
N GLY A 41 13.96 -2.74 -1.19
CA GLY A 41 13.40 -2.70 0.15
C GLY A 41 12.55 -3.90 0.50
N TRP A 42 12.14 -3.95 1.76
CA TRP A 42 11.26 -4.96 2.33
C TRP A 42 9.86 -4.39 2.54
N GLU A 43 8.86 -5.15 2.09
CA GLU A 43 7.45 -4.89 2.39
C GLU A 43 6.99 -5.87 3.48
N LEU A 44 6.41 -5.35 4.56
CA LEU A 44 6.06 -6.18 5.72
C LEU A 44 4.96 -7.20 5.42
N ALA A 45 3.92 -6.78 4.69
CA ALA A 45 2.83 -7.63 4.24
C ALA A 45 2.03 -6.95 3.12
N ASN A 46 1.52 -7.72 2.17
CA ASN A 46 0.58 -7.20 1.19
C ASN A 46 -0.81 -6.95 1.81
N GLU A 47 -1.33 -5.73 1.67
CA GLU A 47 -2.67 -5.29 2.09
C GLU A 47 -3.07 -5.74 3.51
N PRO A 48 -2.27 -5.48 4.55
CA PRO A 48 -2.57 -5.99 5.88
C PRO A 48 -3.79 -5.25 6.45
N ARG A 49 -4.78 -6.03 6.86
CA ARG A 49 -6.01 -5.55 7.52
C ARG A 49 -6.20 -6.23 8.86
N CYS A 50 -6.72 -5.49 9.83
CA CYS A 50 -7.14 -6.01 11.12
C CYS A 50 -8.54 -5.48 11.43
N GLU A 51 -9.55 -6.22 10.98
CA GLU A 51 -10.96 -5.86 11.16
C GLU A 51 -11.44 -6.28 12.55
N GLY A 52 -12.04 -5.34 13.28
CA GLY A 52 -12.58 -5.57 14.63
C GLY A 52 -12.38 -4.38 15.56
N PRO A 53 -13.05 -4.34 16.72
CA PRO A 53 -12.82 -3.31 17.73
C PRO A 53 -11.34 -3.28 18.15
N GLY A 54 -10.70 -2.12 18.07
CA GLY A 54 -9.28 -1.97 18.40
C GLY A 54 -8.30 -2.47 17.33
N GLY A 55 -8.78 -2.96 16.18
CA GLY A 55 -7.93 -3.49 15.11
C GLY A 55 -6.86 -2.52 14.60
N ALA A 56 -7.14 -1.22 14.60
CA ALA A 56 -6.14 -0.21 14.26
C ALA A 56 -4.96 -0.15 15.22
N ALA A 57 -5.22 -0.28 16.53
CA ALA A 57 -4.15 -0.33 17.52
C ALA A 57 -3.33 -1.63 17.40
N VAL A 58 -4.00 -2.76 17.16
CA VAL A 58 -3.33 -4.06 16.93
C VAL A 58 -2.42 -3.99 15.71
N LEU A 59 -2.92 -3.44 14.59
CA LEU A 59 -2.13 -3.34 13.37
C LEU A 59 -0.97 -2.34 13.52
N GLN A 60 -1.18 -1.21 14.21
CA GLN A 60 -0.11 -0.24 14.53
C GLN A 60 1.02 -0.87 15.33
N GLU A 61 0.70 -1.62 16.38
CA GLU A 61 1.69 -2.30 17.23
C GLU A 61 2.45 -3.37 16.43
N TRP A 62 1.73 -4.16 15.61
CA TRP A 62 2.35 -5.18 14.78
C TRP A 62 3.30 -4.57 13.74
N VAL A 63 2.88 -3.51 13.02
CA VAL A 63 3.73 -2.84 12.04
C VAL A 63 4.94 -2.21 12.70
N SER A 64 4.78 -1.51 13.82
CA SER A 64 5.88 -0.82 14.51
C SER A 64 6.93 -1.83 14.97
N SER A 65 6.51 -2.86 15.72
CA SER A 65 7.41 -3.89 16.23
C SER A 65 8.05 -4.74 15.12
N THR A 66 7.37 -4.91 13.98
CA THR A 66 7.92 -5.64 12.82
C THR A 66 8.92 -4.80 12.05
N ALA A 67 8.63 -3.52 11.81
CA ALA A 67 9.53 -2.59 11.14
C ALA A 67 10.86 -2.45 11.90
N ASP A 68 10.80 -2.30 13.23
CA ASP A 68 12.01 -2.24 14.07
C ASP A 68 12.83 -3.53 14.03
N PHE A 69 12.16 -4.68 14.00
CA PHE A 69 12.84 -5.95 13.87
C PHE A 69 13.51 -6.10 12.50
N VAL A 70 12.81 -5.80 11.40
CA VAL A 70 13.41 -5.81 10.06
C VAL A 70 14.60 -4.87 10.02
N ARG A 71 14.48 -3.64 10.54
CA ARG A 71 15.60 -2.69 10.62
C ARG A 71 16.79 -3.22 11.41
N SER A 72 16.54 -3.99 12.48
CA SER A 72 17.59 -4.58 13.31
C SER A 72 18.38 -5.69 12.59
N VAL A 73 17.74 -6.42 11.67
CA VAL A 73 18.38 -7.50 10.89
C VAL A 73 18.87 -7.03 9.52
N ASP A 74 18.33 -5.92 9.02
CA ASP A 74 18.74 -5.23 7.79
C ASP A 74 18.80 -3.70 7.97
N PRO A 75 19.99 -3.15 8.28
CA PRO A 75 20.16 -1.71 8.40
C PRO A 75 20.31 -0.99 7.03
N ASN A 76 20.34 -1.72 5.90
CA ASN A 76 20.73 -1.17 4.61
C ASN A 76 19.54 -0.88 3.69
N HIS A 77 18.56 -1.80 3.62
CA HIS A 77 17.44 -1.69 2.69
C HIS A 77 16.30 -0.81 3.20
N LEU A 78 15.50 -0.28 2.26
CA LEU A 78 14.29 0.46 2.61
C LEU A 78 13.22 -0.47 3.20
N ILE A 79 12.31 0.07 3.99
CA ILE A 79 11.20 -0.67 4.59
C ILE A 79 9.89 0.08 4.32
N THR A 80 8.88 -0.64 3.87
CA THR A 80 7.48 -0.17 3.78
C THR A 80 6.54 -1.24 4.32
N VAL A 81 5.26 -0.91 4.42
CA VAL A 81 4.26 -1.83 4.97
C VAL A 81 3.63 -2.70 3.89
N GLY A 82 3.17 -2.12 2.78
CA GLY A 82 2.28 -2.76 1.78
C GLY A 82 0.80 -2.38 1.97
N LEU A 83 0.53 -1.17 2.48
CA LEU A 83 -0.83 -0.68 2.72
C LEU A 83 -1.56 -0.31 1.42
N GLU A 84 -2.87 -0.57 1.43
CA GLU A 84 -3.79 -0.01 0.45
C GLU A 84 -3.90 1.51 0.57
N GLY A 85 -3.83 2.04 1.78
CA GLY A 85 -3.81 3.48 2.04
C GLY A 85 -5.02 4.05 2.81
N PHE A 86 -5.92 3.23 3.33
CA PHE A 86 -7.10 3.77 4.03
C PHE A 86 -6.73 4.72 5.18
N TYR A 87 -7.40 5.88 5.22
CA TYR A 87 -7.30 6.81 6.33
C TYR A 87 -8.09 6.30 7.53
N GLY A 88 -7.48 6.42 8.71
CA GLY A 88 -8.04 5.95 9.97
C GLY A 88 -8.37 7.08 10.95
N PRO A 89 -8.59 6.72 12.22
CA PRO A 89 -9.01 7.66 13.27
C PRO A 89 -8.03 8.83 13.54
N SER A 90 -6.75 8.69 13.22
CA SER A 90 -5.74 9.76 13.41
C SER A 90 -5.96 10.97 12.50
N THR A 91 -6.67 10.79 11.38
CA THR A 91 -6.90 11.81 10.36
C THR A 91 -8.38 11.84 9.94
N PRO A 92 -9.29 12.21 10.86
CA PRO A 92 -10.74 12.14 10.60
C PRO A 92 -11.16 12.99 9.39
N ASP A 93 -10.54 14.15 9.19
CA ASP A 93 -10.81 15.04 8.06
C ASP A 93 -10.40 14.42 6.71
N LEU A 94 -9.45 13.48 6.68
CA LEU A 94 -9.01 12.81 5.45
C LEU A 94 -9.85 11.57 5.13
N GLN A 95 -10.70 11.09 6.04
CA GLN A 95 -11.56 9.94 5.78
C GLN A 95 -12.58 10.18 4.66
N GLU A 96 -12.88 11.45 4.31
CA GLU A 96 -13.70 11.77 3.14
C GLU A 96 -13.08 11.30 1.81
N HIS A 97 -11.76 11.09 1.79
CA HIS A 97 -11.04 10.57 0.62
C HIS A 97 -11.09 9.05 0.53
N ASN A 98 -11.55 8.33 1.56
CA ASN A 98 -11.71 6.89 1.50
C ASN A 98 -12.78 6.50 0.47
N PRO A 99 -12.63 5.34 -0.20
CA PRO A 99 -13.56 4.95 -1.28
C PRO A 99 -14.99 4.60 -0.80
N TYR A 100 -15.17 4.28 0.48
CA TYR A 100 -16.44 3.93 1.10
C TYR A 100 -16.42 4.17 2.61
N GLU A 101 -17.61 4.37 3.20
CA GLU A 101 -17.79 4.78 4.61
C GLU A 101 -17.10 3.84 5.61
N SER A 102 -17.11 2.54 5.35
CA SER A 102 -16.52 1.55 6.25
C SER A 102 -15.03 1.28 6.01
N ALA A 103 -14.34 2.00 5.12
CA ALA A 103 -12.94 1.73 4.79
C ALA A 103 -12.01 1.82 6.01
N ALA A 104 -12.25 2.80 6.90
CA ALA A 104 -11.51 2.95 8.15
C ALA A 104 -11.66 1.73 9.10
N ARG A 105 -12.66 0.86 8.90
CA ARG A 105 -12.88 -0.35 9.70
C ARG A 105 -11.96 -1.52 9.31
N HIS A 106 -11.20 -1.39 8.22
CA HIS A 106 -10.15 -2.36 7.86
C HIS A 106 -8.95 -2.34 8.81
N GLY A 107 -8.88 -1.36 9.72
CA GLY A 107 -7.86 -1.27 10.76
C GLY A 107 -6.56 -0.62 10.29
N ALA A 108 -6.39 -0.33 9.00
CA ALA A 108 -5.28 0.50 8.55
C ALA A 108 -5.55 1.98 8.91
N ASP A 109 -4.58 2.62 9.56
CA ASP A 109 -4.53 4.07 9.73
C ASP A 109 -3.26 4.60 9.07
N PHE A 110 -3.37 4.93 7.78
CA PHE A 110 -2.24 5.28 6.92
C PHE A 110 -1.30 6.32 7.54
N ALA A 111 -1.86 7.39 8.12
CA ALA A 111 -1.06 8.48 8.67
C ALA A 111 -0.26 8.01 9.90
N ALA A 112 -0.93 7.41 10.88
CA ALA A 112 -0.30 6.93 12.11
C ALA A 112 0.76 5.85 11.85
N LEU A 113 0.51 4.94 10.89
CA LEU A 113 1.45 3.89 10.53
C LEU A 113 2.73 4.48 9.94
N PHE A 114 2.61 5.36 8.96
CA PHE A 114 3.77 5.95 8.30
C PHE A 114 4.44 7.09 9.09
N GLU A 115 4.04 7.41 10.32
CA GLU A 115 4.86 8.24 11.22
C GLU A 115 6.07 7.48 11.77
N HIS A 116 6.03 6.13 11.76
CA HIS A 116 7.08 5.31 12.34
C HIS A 116 8.45 5.47 11.63
N PRO A 117 9.56 5.76 12.33
CA PRO A 117 10.83 6.13 11.71
C PRO A 117 11.50 5.01 10.92
N SER A 118 11.23 3.74 11.28
CA SER A 118 11.80 2.59 10.57
C SER A 118 11.14 2.34 9.20
N LEU A 119 10.02 2.99 8.88
CA LEU A 119 9.38 2.93 7.56
C LEU A 119 9.91 4.07 6.68
N ASP A 120 10.58 3.77 5.57
CA ASP A 120 11.30 4.79 4.79
C ASP A 120 10.44 5.50 3.75
N PHE A 121 9.42 4.83 3.24
CA PHE A 121 8.49 5.40 2.26
C PHE A 121 7.06 4.90 2.49
N ALA A 122 6.10 5.71 2.09
CA ALA A 122 4.69 5.37 2.13
C ALA A 122 4.26 4.65 0.85
N CYS A 123 3.36 3.69 0.97
CA CYS A 123 2.77 3.01 -0.17
C CYS A 123 1.24 3.04 -0.11
N ILE A 124 0.62 3.09 -1.28
CA ILE A 124 -0.83 3.05 -1.47
C ILE A 124 -1.18 2.17 -2.67
N HIS A 125 -2.37 1.59 -2.63
CA HIS A 125 -2.98 0.86 -3.75
C HIS A 125 -4.14 1.67 -4.33
N LEU A 126 -4.62 1.30 -5.52
CA LEU A 126 -5.76 1.96 -6.17
C LEU A 126 -6.57 1.01 -7.06
N TYR A 127 -7.74 0.61 -6.58
CA TYR A 127 -8.69 -0.26 -7.29
C TYR A 127 -10.11 0.34 -7.29
N PRO A 128 -10.36 1.42 -8.05
CA PRO A 128 -11.63 2.13 -8.02
C PRO A 128 -12.81 1.26 -8.48
N ASP A 129 -12.59 0.31 -9.39
CA ASP A 129 -13.65 -0.59 -9.82
C ASP A 129 -14.08 -1.57 -8.74
N GLN A 130 -13.17 -1.98 -7.84
CA GLN A 130 -13.47 -2.87 -6.72
C GLN A 130 -14.05 -2.13 -5.52
N TRP A 131 -13.62 -0.90 -5.28
CA TRP A 131 -13.94 -0.17 -4.07
C TRP A 131 -15.12 0.78 -4.21
N CYS A 132 -15.28 1.44 -5.36
CA CYS A 132 -16.35 2.41 -5.54
C CYS A 132 -17.72 1.72 -5.75
N PRO A 133 -18.83 2.41 -5.41
CA PRO A 133 -20.18 1.88 -5.62
C PRO A 133 -20.42 1.41 -7.07
N LEU A 134 -21.31 0.43 -7.24
CA LEU A 134 -21.63 -0.18 -8.55
C LEU A 134 -22.15 0.86 -9.56
N GLU A 135 -22.92 1.80 -9.06
CA GLU A 135 -23.55 2.89 -9.78
C GLU A 135 -22.62 4.09 -10.02
N ALA A 136 -21.36 4.03 -9.55
CA ALA A 136 -20.41 5.12 -9.73
C ALA A 136 -20.21 5.42 -11.21
N SER A 137 -20.59 6.64 -11.60
CA SER A 137 -20.36 7.14 -12.94
C SER A 137 -18.87 7.26 -13.24
N LYS A 138 -18.55 7.29 -14.53
CA LYS A 138 -17.20 7.52 -15.03
C LYS A 138 -16.50 8.73 -14.38
N GLU A 139 -17.22 9.84 -14.19
CA GLU A 139 -16.64 11.04 -13.59
C GLU A 139 -16.44 10.88 -12.08
N GLN A 140 -17.33 10.17 -11.38
CA GLN A 140 -17.11 9.86 -9.96
C GLN A 140 -15.86 9.00 -9.77
N LEU A 141 -15.63 8.00 -10.63
CA LEU A 141 -14.41 7.18 -10.61
C LEU A 141 -13.15 8.01 -10.85
N ARG A 142 -13.16 8.88 -11.86
CA ARG A 142 -12.05 9.81 -12.14
C ARG A 142 -11.78 10.77 -10.99
N SER A 143 -12.85 11.35 -10.43
CA SER A 143 -12.75 12.24 -9.28
C SER A 143 -12.13 11.53 -8.08
N PHE A 144 -12.56 10.30 -7.78
CA PHE A 144 -11.99 9.49 -6.72
C PHE A 144 -10.50 9.20 -6.97
N MET A 145 -10.11 8.72 -8.15
CA MET A 145 -8.69 8.45 -8.47
C MET A 145 -7.80 9.67 -8.26
N ARG A 146 -8.23 10.85 -8.74
CA ARG A 146 -7.48 12.10 -8.53
C ARG A 146 -7.43 12.50 -7.06
N SER A 147 -8.56 12.41 -6.37
CA SER A 147 -8.71 12.78 -4.95
C SER A 147 -7.79 11.92 -4.08
N TRP A 148 -7.82 10.60 -4.29
CA TRP A 148 -6.99 9.62 -3.60
C TRP A 148 -5.50 9.89 -3.76
N LEU A 149 -5.02 10.07 -4.99
CA LEU A 149 -3.59 10.32 -5.24
C LEU A 149 -3.13 11.66 -4.65
N ARG A 150 -3.96 12.70 -4.77
CA ARG A 150 -3.61 14.05 -4.28
C ARG A 150 -3.63 14.14 -2.76
N SER A 151 -4.60 13.52 -2.08
CA SER A 151 -4.67 13.55 -0.62
C SER A 151 -3.46 12.86 0.01
N HIS A 152 -3.10 11.67 -0.50
CA HIS A 152 -1.91 10.94 -0.05
C HIS A 152 -0.63 11.69 -0.34
N ALA A 153 -0.46 12.20 -1.56
CA ALA A 153 0.72 13.00 -1.89
C ALA A 153 0.83 14.26 -1.03
N ARG A 154 -0.30 14.93 -0.71
CA ARG A 154 -0.28 16.09 0.18
C ARG A 154 0.16 15.73 1.59
N LEU A 155 -0.33 14.62 2.15
CA LEU A 155 0.04 14.19 3.50
C LEU A 155 1.51 13.77 3.56
N CYS A 156 1.97 12.96 2.60
CA CYS A 156 3.34 12.47 2.53
C CYS A 156 4.37 13.59 2.33
N GLY A 157 4.06 14.60 1.50
CA GLY A 157 4.92 15.77 1.26
C GLY A 157 4.77 16.86 2.33
N GLY A 158 3.76 16.74 3.17
CA GLY A 158 3.50 17.68 4.27
C GLY A 158 4.47 17.50 5.44
N PRO A 159 4.44 18.45 6.40
CA PRO A 159 5.34 18.41 7.55
C PRO A 159 5.10 17.20 8.48
N SER A 160 3.93 16.56 8.41
CA SER A 160 3.56 15.44 9.28
C SER A 160 4.33 14.16 8.98
N LEU A 161 4.49 13.80 7.69
CA LEU A 161 5.17 12.56 7.30
C LEU A 161 6.56 12.82 6.70
N ARG A 162 6.66 13.71 5.71
CA ARG A 162 7.88 13.96 4.93
C ARG A 162 8.51 12.68 4.35
N LYS A 163 7.68 11.79 3.81
CA LYS A 163 8.12 10.52 3.22
C LYS A 163 7.82 10.49 1.72
N PRO A 164 8.67 9.84 0.90
CA PRO A 164 8.30 9.50 -0.47
C PRO A 164 7.02 8.66 -0.49
N LEU A 165 6.21 8.83 -1.53
CA LEU A 165 4.99 8.07 -1.78
C LEU A 165 5.16 7.19 -3.02
N VAL A 166 4.80 5.92 -2.92
CA VAL A 166 4.76 4.98 -4.04
C VAL A 166 3.33 4.49 -4.23
N LEU A 167 2.78 4.62 -5.44
CA LEU A 167 1.59 3.88 -5.84
C LEU A 167 2.04 2.45 -6.19
N SER A 168 2.09 1.57 -5.18
CA SER A 168 2.68 0.22 -5.31
C SER A 168 1.77 -0.74 -6.06
N GLU A 169 0.47 -0.46 -6.10
CA GLU A 169 -0.46 -1.19 -6.95
C GLU A 169 -1.54 -0.28 -7.51
N PHE A 170 -1.82 -0.41 -8.80
CA PHE A 170 -3.08 0.04 -9.37
C PHE A 170 -3.45 -0.85 -10.55
N GLY A 171 -4.75 -1.04 -10.77
CA GLY A 171 -5.19 -1.92 -11.82
C GLY A 171 -6.58 -1.60 -12.32
N LYS A 172 -6.96 -2.33 -13.36
CA LYS A 172 -8.31 -2.33 -13.88
C LYS A 172 -8.72 -3.75 -14.21
N ARG A 173 -9.82 -4.20 -13.63
CA ARG A 173 -10.42 -5.49 -13.95
C ARG A 173 -11.09 -5.44 -15.32
N GLU A 174 -11.01 -6.55 -16.04
CA GLU A 174 -11.81 -6.74 -17.25
C GLU A 174 -13.27 -6.98 -16.86
N PRO A 175 -14.24 -6.27 -17.47
CA PRO A 175 -15.63 -6.32 -17.03
C PRO A 175 -16.27 -7.71 -17.05
N THR A 176 -15.81 -8.58 -17.94
CA THR A 176 -16.33 -9.95 -18.13
C THR A 176 -15.76 -10.97 -17.14
N SER A 177 -14.81 -10.59 -16.28
CA SER A 177 -14.07 -11.53 -15.43
C SER A 177 -14.80 -11.95 -14.15
N TYR A 178 -15.90 -11.28 -13.75
CA TYR A 178 -16.65 -11.64 -12.54
C TYR A 178 -18.09 -11.10 -12.56
N HIS A 179 -19.08 -11.99 -12.75
CA HIS A 179 -20.56 -11.87 -12.60
C HIS A 179 -21.27 -10.48 -12.52
N GLY A 180 -20.76 -9.40 -13.13
CA GLY A 180 -21.42 -8.10 -13.19
C GLY A 180 -21.65 -7.39 -11.84
N ARG A 181 -20.80 -7.63 -10.82
CA ARG A 181 -20.94 -7.04 -9.47
C ARG A 181 -19.88 -6.00 -9.14
N ASP A 182 -19.41 -5.24 -10.12
CA ASP A 182 -18.55 -4.07 -9.91
C ASP A 182 -18.82 -2.98 -10.95
N CYS A 183 -18.31 -1.76 -10.74
CA CYS A 183 -18.48 -0.64 -11.67
C CYS A 183 -17.47 -0.69 -12.85
N SER A 184 -16.89 -1.86 -13.12
CA SER A 184 -15.80 -1.99 -14.09
C SER A 184 -16.19 -1.64 -15.53
N TYR A 185 -17.48 -1.70 -15.88
CA TYR A 185 -18.03 -1.34 -17.19
C TYR A 185 -18.05 0.18 -17.44
N ASN A 186 -17.99 1.00 -16.38
CA ASN A 186 -18.20 2.45 -16.49
C ASN A 186 -16.95 3.23 -16.93
N LEU A 187 -15.79 2.58 -16.92
CA LEU A 187 -14.50 3.14 -17.32
C LEU A 187 -13.64 2.01 -17.88
N ASP A 188 -13.11 2.13 -19.09
CA ASP A 188 -12.25 1.07 -19.63
C ASP A 188 -10.82 1.14 -19.07
N ARG A 189 -10.02 0.11 -19.34
CA ARG A 189 -8.63 0.01 -18.85
C ARG A 189 -7.73 1.12 -19.37
N THR A 190 -7.85 1.51 -20.63
CA THR A 190 -7.03 2.58 -21.20
C THR A 190 -7.36 3.90 -20.54
N GLU A 191 -8.64 4.18 -20.31
CA GLU A 191 -9.10 5.40 -19.67
C GLU A 191 -8.70 5.48 -18.21
N ALA A 192 -8.83 4.38 -17.45
CA ALA A 192 -8.39 4.32 -16.06
C ALA A 192 -6.87 4.49 -15.93
N PHE A 193 -6.09 3.79 -16.76
CA PHE A 193 -4.63 3.89 -16.74
C PHE A 193 -4.18 5.31 -17.13
N ARG A 194 -4.82 5.93 -18.13
CA ARG A 194 -4.53 7.31 -18.49
C ARG A 194 -4.81 8.26 -17.33
N GLU A 195 -5.97 8.16 -16.68
CA GLU A 195 -6.30 9.04 -15.54
C GLU A 195 -5.30 8.92 -14.39
N VAL A 196 -4.92 7.69 -14.01
CA VAL A 196 -3.95 7.44 -12.95
C VAL A 196 -2.57 7.96 -13.33
N LEU A 197 -2.07 7.58 -14.51
CA LEU A 197 -0.72 7.96 -14.95
C LEU A 197 -0.60 9.47 -15.18
N ASP A 198 -1.61 10.12 -15.75
CA ASP A 198 -1.63 11.58 -15.92
C ASP A 198 -1.63 12.29 -14.56
N SER A 199 -2.40 11.78 -13.58
CA SER A 199 -2.42 12.31 -12.21
C SER A 199 -1.05 12.14 -11.53
N CYS A 200 -0.43 10.97 -11.68
CA CYS A 200 0.91 10.70 -11.16
C CYS A 200 1.98 11.60 -11.81
N MET A 201 1.94 11.77 -13.13
CA MET A 201 2.87 12.68 -13.84
C MET A 201 2.72 14.12 -13.39
N GLN A 202 1.48 14.61 -13.17
CA GLN A 202 1.24 15.95 -12.62
C GLN A 202 1.84 16.12 -11.22
N LEU A 203 1.67 15.12 -10.34
CA LEU A 203 2.24 15.14 -8.98
C LEU A 203 3.77 15.13 -9.00
N ALA A 204 4.36 14.30 -9.86
CA ALA A 204 5.82 14.20 -10.01
C ALA A 204 6.42 15.50 -10.60
N ALA A 205 5.81 16.06 -11.65
CA ALA A 205 6.26 17.32 -12.27
C ALA A 205 6.17 18.52 -11.31
N GLY A 206 5.25 18.47 -10.34
CA GLY A 206 5.13 19.49 -9.29
C GLY A 206 6.22 19.43 -8.21
N GLY A 207 7.16 18.48 -8.27
CA GLY A 207 8.16 18.27 -7.23
C GLY A 207 7.59 17.70 -5.93
N GLY A 208 6.41 17.06 -6.00
CA GLY A 208 5.76 16.41 -4.86
C GLY A 208 6.45 15.11 -4.43
N PRO A 209 5.95 14.44 -3.38
CA PRO A 209 6.61 13.26 -2.81
C PRO A 209 6.43 11.98 -3.63
N LEU A 210 5.69 12.00 -4.74
CA LEU A 210 5.44 10.80 -5.53
C LEU A 210 6.76 10.33 -6.18
N ALA A 211 7.19 9.13 -5.80
CA ALA A 211 8.49 8.55 -6.15
C ALA A 211 8.40 7.28 -7.01
N GLY A 212 7.21 6.69 -7.16
CA GLY A 212 7.04 5.48 -7.95
C GLY A 212 5.58 5.12 -8.24
N VAL A 213 5.37 4.36 -9.31
CA VAL A 213 4.07 3.83 -9.75
C VAL A 213 4.26 2.42 -10.33
N CYS A 214 3.50 1.46 -9.82
CA CYS A 214 3.55 0.05 -10.22
C CYS A 214 2.15 -0.45 -10.62
N ALA A 215 2.00 -0.90 -11.87
CA ALA A 215 0.73 -1.44 -12.35
C ALA A 215 0.56 -2.91 -11.98
N TRP A 216 -0.62 -3.27 -11.48
CA TRP A 216 -1.05 -4.63 -11.24
C TRP A 216 -1.79 -5.20 -12.46
N MET A 217 -1.33 -6.27 -13.11
CA MET A 217 -0.03 -6.90 -12.99
C MET A 217 0.53 -7.19 -14.39
N LEU A 218 1.86 -7.28 -14.49
CA LEU A 218 2.52 -7.73 -15.70
C LEU A 218 2.42 -9.26 -15.80
N ALA A 219 1.88 -9.75 -16.90
CA ALA A 219 1.85 -11.17 -17.22
C ALA A 219 2.34 -11.39 -18.66
N ALA A 220 3.00 -12.52 -18.90
CA ALA A 220 3.35 -12.95 -20.25
C ALA A 220 2.19 -13.75 -20.86
N ARG A 221 1.92 -13.56 -22.16
CA ARG A 221 0.86 -14.31 -22.90
C ARG A 221 1.10 -15.82 -22.99
N LYS A 222 2.25 -16.32 -22.55
CA LYS A 222 2.64 -17.73 -22.62
C LYS A 222 3.00 -18.20 -21.22
N TYR A 223 2.03 -18.81 -20.54
CA TYR A 223 2.13 -20.12 -19.89
C TYR A 223 0.74 -20.74 -19.88
#